data_AF-A0AAV2Z3Z3-F1
#
_entry.id   AF-A0AAV2Z3Z3-F1
#
_cell.length_a   1.000
_cell.length_b   1.000
_cell.length_c   1.000
_cell.angle_alpha   90.00
_cell.angle_beta   90.00
_cell.angle_gamma   90.00
#
_symmetry.space_group_name_H-M   'P 1'
#
loop_
_entity.id
_entity.type
_entity.pdbx_description
1 polymer ?
#
loop_
_entity_poly.entity_id
_entity_poly.type
_entity_poly.pdbx_seq_one_letter_code
_entity_poly.pdbx_strand_id
1 'polypeptide(L)'
;MLDTIQSGCYLVLIALTIASNYVLIPIPFQLITSATAIIYIGSTLSLKLKHHREASGEKNEEVMKAEDAYMFPLLGSGVLFGLYVLFKVFDKDLVNLLLTAYFALIGTYSLTEAFNPLVSRVLFGGNSKVYKRSIKIPFYGVYKLELSQSWMLTFVFAAAFAAAWFKTKHFILNNIFGISLSIKGIESLSLGSFKVGAILLSGLFFYDIFWVFGTDVMVTVATSFDAPIKLIFPRAFATATEKAKYSILGLGDIVIPGIFIALLLRYDAHRANVTSSSQSFSKPFFHVNLLFYVLGLVATVVVMFVFNAAQPALLYLVPACLGSAIVTAFVRGEFKELLAYSEEEEEGDDKEKKDGAKKDSAKKDAAPAEEEKKSK
;
A
#
# COMPACT_ATOMS: atom_id res chain seq x y z
N MET A 1 -13.93 2.83 -16.69
CA MET A 1 -14.66 3.13 -15.43
C MET A 1 -13.74 3.22 -14.22
N LEU A 2 -12.84 2.25 -14.00
CA LEU A 2 -11.85 2.30 -12.91
C LEU A 2 -10.97 3.56 -12.95
N ASP A 3 -10.46 3.92 -14.12
CA ASP A 3 -9.62 5.11 -14.31
C ASP A 3 -10.36 6.42 -14.01
N THR A 4 -11.66 6.48 -14.32
CA THR A 4 -12.49 7.67 -14.08
C THR A 4 -12.71 7.88 -12.58
N ILE A 5 -13.05 6.82 -11.84
CA ILE A 5 -13.26 6.88 -10.39
C ILE A 5 -11.92 7.12 -9.69
N GLN A 6 -10.84 6.46 -10.13
CA GLN A 6 -9.49 6.68 -9.61
C GLN A 6 -9.07 8.15 -9.76
N SER A 7 -9.31 8.75 -10.93
CA SER A 7 -9.04 10.17 -11.17
C SER A 7 -9.90 11.07 -10.26
N GLY A 8 -11.17 10.70 -10.05
CA GLY A 8 -12.04 11.34 -9.06
C GLY A 8 -11.47 11.29 -7.64
N CYS A 9 -10.95 10.14 -7.20
CA CYS A 9 -10.31 9.99 -5.90
C CYS A 9 -9.07 10.89 -5.75
N TYR A 10 -8.24 11.01 -6.79
CA TYR A 10 -7.11 11.96 -6.76
C TYR A 10 -7.58 13.40 -6.63
N LEU A 11 -8.61 13.80 -7.39
CA LEU A 11 -9.20 15.14 -7.29
C LEU A 11 -9.77 15.40 -5.90
N VAL A 12 -10.43 14.42 -5.28
CA VAL A 12 -10.93 14.53 -3.90
C VAL A 12 -9.78 14.75 -2.91
N LEU A 13 -8.70 13.98 -3.01
CA LEU A 13 -7.53 14.16 -2.14
C LEU A 13 -6.87 15.53 -2.30
N ILE A 14 -6.72 16.00 -3.54
CA ILE A 14 -6.15 17.32 -3.84
C ILE A 14 -7.08 18.42 -3.31
N ALA A 15 -8.38 18.33 -3.60
CA ALA A 15 -9.38 19.29 -3.16
C ALA A 15 -9.46 19.38 -1.64
N LEU A 16 -9.47 18.23 -0.93
CA LEU A 16 -9.44 18.18 0.52
C LEU A 16 -8.15 18.81 1.07
N THR A 17 -7.00 18.49 0.49
CA THR A 17 -5.71 19.04 0.94
C THR A 17 -5.65 20.56 0.78
N ILE A 18 -6.12 21.08 -0.36
CA ILE A 18 -6.17 22.53 -0.62
C ILE A 18 -7.19 23.20 0.29
N ALA A 19 -8.42 22.68 0.34
CA ALA A 19 -9.51 23.25 1.14
C ALA A 19 -9.17 23.29 2.64
N SER A 20 -8.42 22.31 3.15
CA SER A 20 -7.96 22.27 4.54
C SER A 20 -7.03 23.41 4.95
N ASN A 21 -6.49 24.18 3.99
CA ASN A 21 -5.73 25.40 4.28
C ASN A 21 -6.60 26.61 4.54
N TYR A 22 -7.79 26.65 3.93
CA TYR A 22 -8.65 27.82 3.91
C TYR A 22 -9.89 27.63 4.79
N VAL A 23 -10.30 26.39 5.02
CA VAL A 23 -11.52 26.03 5.76
C VAL A 23 -11.21 24.92 6.77
N LEU A 24 -11.73 25.07 7.99
CA LEU A 24 -11.75 24.00 8.98
C LEU A 24 -12.82 22.98 8.59
N ILE A 25 -12.37 21.88 8.00
CA ILE A 25 -13.24 20.75 7.69
C ILE A 25 -13.23 19.80 8.91
N PRO A 26 -14.39 19.22 9.31
CA PRO A 26 -14.43 18.26 10.40
C PRO A 26 -13.45 17.10 10.18
N ILE A 27 -12.64 16.80 11.20
CA ILE A 27 -11.60 15.77 11.12
C ILE A 27 -12.15 14.39 10.74
N PRO A 28 -13.26 13.88 11.33
CA PRO A 28 -13.83 12.59 10.92
C PRO A 28 -14.10 12.51 9.42
N PHE A 29 -14.62 13.60 8.86
CA PHE A 29 -14.92 13.68 7.44
C PHE A 29 -13.64 13.60 6.62
N GLN A 30 -12.65 14.48 6.88
CA GLN A 30 -11.36 14.46 6.18
C GLN A 30 -10.67 13.09 6.27
N LEU A 31 -10.72 12.46 7.44
CA LEU A 31 -10.10 11.18 7.73
C LEU A 31 -10.73 10.08 6.88
N ILE A 32 -12.05 9.92 6.97
CA ILE A 32 -12.79 8.86 6.27
C ILE A 32 -12.65 9.04 4.77
N THR A 33 -12.83 10.26 4.25
CA THR A 33 -12.73 10.52 2.81
C THR A 33 -11.32 10.29 2.29
N SER A 34 -10.29 10.74 3.02
CA SER A 34 -8.90 10.57 2.59
C SER A 34 -8.50 9.10 2.59
N ALA A 35 -8.80 8.38 3.68
CA ALA A 35 -8.48 6.97 3.80
C ALA A 35 -9.16 6.12 2.71
N THR A 36 -10.45 6.37 2.44
CA THR A 36 -11.21 5.67 1.39
C THR A 36 -10.63 5.95 0.01
N ALA A 37 -10.29 7.21 -0.29
CA ALA A 37 -9.69 7.58 -1.57
C ALA A 37 -8.30 6.94 -1.76
N ILE A 38 -7.46 6.93 -0.71
CA ILE A 38 -6.14 6.28 -0.72
C ILE A 38 -6.27 4.79 -1.02
N ILE A 39 -7.16 4.08 -0.32
CA ILE A 39 -7.37 2.64 -0.51
C ILE A 39 -7.88 2.34 -1.92
N TYR A 40 -8.84 3.13 -2.41
CA TYR A 40 -9.36 2.95 -3.77
C TYR A 40 -8.25 3.11 -4.81
N ILE A 41 -7.46 4.19 -4.72
CA ILE A 41 -6.34 4.44 -5.62
C ILE A 41 -5.31 3.31 -5.53
N GLY A 42 -4.84 2.99 -4.32
CA GLY A 42 -3.84 1.94 -4.09
C GLY A 42 -4.29 0.59 -4.60
N SER A 43 -5.55 0.20 -4.37
CA SER A 43 -6.10 -1.08 -4.84
C SER A 43 -6.12 -1.16 -6.37
N THR A 44 -6.56 -0.09 -7.03
CA THR A 44 -6.60 -0.06 -8.51
C THR A 44 -5.21 -0.04 -9.14
N LEU A 45 -4.24 0.62 -8.50
CA LEU A 45 -2.84 0.57 -8.93
C LEU A 45 -2.21 -0.80 -8.69
N SER A 46 -2.51 -1.45 -7.56
CA SER A 46 -2.08 -2.81 -7.25
C SER A 46 -2.54 -3.80 -8.33
N LEU A 47 -3.82 -3.73 -8.74
CA LEU A 47 -4.34 -4.56 -9.83
C LEU A 47 -3.64 -4.28 -11.17
N LYS A 48 -3.39 -3.00 -11.50
CA LYS A 48 -2.66 -2.63 -12.72
C LYS A 48 -1.22 -3.14 -12.71
N LEU A 49 -0.56 -3.08 -11.55
CA LEU A 49 0.79 -3.59 -11.37
C LEU A 49 0.84 -5.11 -11.54
N LYS A 50 -0.15 -5.84 -11.00
CA LYS A 50 -0.30 -7.29 -11.22
C LYS A 50 -0.39 -7.63 -12.71
N HIS A 51 -1.33 -7.03 -13.45
CA HIS A 51 -1.46 -7.29 -14.89
C HIS A 51 -0.18 -6.91 -15.68
N HIS A 52 0.51 -5.84 -15.28
CA HIS A 52 1.77 -5.45 -15.92
C HIS A 52 2.88 -6.51 -15.67
N ARG A 53 3.00 -7.01 -14.44
CA ARG A 53 3.94 -8.08 -14.06
C ARG A 53 3.64 -9.39 -14.81
N GLU A 54 2.37 -9.76 -14.93
CA GLU A 54 1.93 -10.93 -15.70
C GLU A 54 2.26 -10.81 -17.20
N ALA A 55 2.04 -9.63 -17.77
CA ALA A 55 2.35 -9.34 -19.17
C ALA A 55 3.87 -9.31 -19.45
N SER A 56 4.68 -8.81 -18.51
CA SER A 56 6.14 -8.79 -18.62
C SER A 56 6.81 -10.12 -18.24
N GLY A 57 6.09 -11.01 -17.56
CA GLY A 57 6.64 -12.25 -16.99
C GLY A 57 7.55 -12.00 -15.77
N GLU A 58 7.43 -10.83 -15.14
CA GLU A 58 8.16 -10.47 -13.93
C GLU A 58 7.48 -11.10 -12.70
N LYS A 59 8.29 -11.71 -11.83
CA LYS A 59 7.76 -12.30 -10.59
C LYS A 59 7.45 -11.23 -9.57
N ASN A 60 6.38 -11.44 -8.80
CA ASN A 60 6.10 -10.60 -7.66
C ASN A 60 6.85 -11.08 -6.41
N GLU A 61 8.05 -10.55 -6.17
CA GLU A 61 8.84 -10.86 -4.96
C GLU A 61 8.26 -10.22 -3.68
N GLU A 62 7.31 -9.29 -3.81
CA GLU A 62 6.70 -8.55 -2.69
C GLU A 62 5.41 -9.21 -2.15
N VAL A 63 5.19 -10.48 -2.49
CA VAL A 63 4.08 -11.29 -1.99
C VAL A 63 4.40 -11.82 -0.59
N MET A 64 3.61 -11.40 0.40
CA MET A 64 3.71 -11.87 1.77
C MET A 64 3.20 -13.30 1.89
N LYS A 65 4.00 -14.15 2.54
CA LYS A 65 3.64 -15.52 2.91
C LYS A 65 3.01 -15.57 4.29
N ALA A 66 2.49 -16.75 4.66
CA ALA A 66 1.95 -16.97 6.01
C ALA A 66 3.01 -16.73 7.09
N GLU A 67 4.26 -17.15 6.85
CA GLU A 67 5.40 -16.94 7.75
C GLU A 67 5.65 -15.45 8.01
N ASP A 68 5.66 -14.63 6.95
CA ASP A 68 5.82 -13.17 7.04
C ASP A 68 4.65 -12.54 7.81
N ALA A 69 3.43 -13.01 7.57
CA ALA A 69 2.22 -12.51 8.22
C ALA A 69 2.22 -12.77 9.74
N TYR A 70 2.67 -13.93 10.21
CA TYR A 70 2.82 -14.20 11.64
C TYR A 70 3.93 -13.39 12.28
N MET A 71 5.01 -13.13 11.54
CA MET A 71 6.11 -12.30 12.03
C MET A 71 5.74 -10.82 12.12
N PHE A 72 4.78 -10.34 11.35
CA PHE A 72 4.46 -8.91 11.27
C PHE A 72 4.07 -8.29 12.63
N PRO A 73 3.16 -8.85 13.44
CA PRO A 73 2.89 -8.34 14.79
C PRO A 73 4.08 -8.43 15.75
N LEU A 74 4.92 -9.46 15.61
CA LEU A 74 6.10 -9.68 16.46
C LEU A 74 7.21 -8.67 16.15
N LEU A 75 7.50 -8.46 14.86
CA LEU A 75 8.42 -7.43 14.39
C LEU A 75 7.93 -6.04 14.77
N GLY A 76 6.63 -5.76 14.56
CA GLY A 76 6.00 -4.52 15.01
C GLY A 76 6.18 -4.28 16.51
N SER A 77 6.00 -5.33 17.32
CA SER A 77 6.19 -5.29 18.77
C SER A 77 7.63 -4.99 19.15
N GLY A 78 8.59 -5.66 18.50
CA GLY A 78 10.02 -5.43 18.71
C GLY A 78 10.45 -4.01 18.33
N VAL A 79 9.98 -3.49 17.19
CA VAL A 79 10.25 -2.11 16.75
C VAL A 79 9.62 -1.09 17.69
N LEU A 80 8.35 -1.29 18.08
CA LEU A 80 7.65 -0.38 18.97
C LEU A 80 8.30 -0.32 20.35
N PHE A 81 8.59 -1.49 20.94
CA PHE A 81 9.29 -1.56 22.22
C PHE A 81 10.73 -1.03 22.12
N GLY A 82 11.43 -1.30 21.02
CA GLY A 82 12.75 -0.75 20.75
C GLY A 82 12.73 0.78 20.71
N LEU A 83 11.77 1.37 19.99
CA LEU A 83 11.57 2.83 19.97
C LEU A 83 11.24 3.39 21.36
N TYR A 84 10.43 2.68 22.14
CA TYR A 84 10.12 3.07 23.51
C TYR A 84 11.36 3.13 24.40
N VAL A 85 12.21 2.10 24.32
CA VAL A 85 13.50 2.08 25.03
C VAL A 85 14.40 3.21 24.53
N LEU A 86 14.49 3.44 23.21
CA LEU A 86 15.29 4.52 22.64
C LEU A 86 14.84 5.90 23.17
N PHE A 87 13.54 6.19 23.21
CA PHE A 87 13.01 7.45 23.75
C PHE A 87 13.19 7.60 25.26
N LYS A 88 13.37 6.49 26.00
CA LYS A 88 13.68 6.52 27.44
C LYS A 88 15.16 6.69 27.74
N VAL A 89 16.04 6.18 26.87
CA VAL A 89 17.49 6.15 27.10
C VAL A 89 18.20 7.33 26.46
N PHE A 90 17.76 7.75 25.27
CA PHE A 90 18.40 8.81 24.49
C PHE A 90 17.60 10.11 24.51
N ASP A 91 18.29 11.20 24.18
CA ASP A 91 17.66 12.50 23.99
C ASP A 91 16.61 12.46 22.87
N LYS A 92 15.43 13.04 23.15
CA LYS A 92 14.28 12.98 22.25
C LYS A 92 14.54 13.68 20.92
N ASP A 93 15.33 14.75 20.92
CA ASP A 93 15.60 15.51 19.70
C ASP A 93 16.55 14.73 18.80
N LEU A 94 17.53 14.02 19.37
CA LEU A 94 18.39 13.12 18.60
C LEU A 94 17.59 11.96 17.96
N VAL A 95 16.74 11.31 18.75
CA VAL A 95 15.91 10.20 18.25
C VAL A 95 14.96 10.70 17.16
N ASN A 96 14.29 11.83 17.37
CA ASN A 96 13.42 12.42 16.36
C ASN A 96 14.19 12.89 15.13
N LEU A 97 15.40 13.43 15.26
CA LEU A 97 16.24 13.80 14.12
C LEU A 97 16.57 12.58 13.25
N LEU A 98 17.00 11.48 13.87
CA LEU A 98 17.34 10.24 13.16
C LEU A 98 16.11 9.64 12.47
N LEU A 99 14.99 9.55 13.18
CA LEU A 99 13.74 9.02 12.62
C LEU A 99 13.23 9.92 11.50
N THR A 100 13.26 11.24 11.70
CA THR A 100 12.88 12.19 10.67
C THR A 100 13.74 12.04 9.42
N ALA A 101 15.06 11.91 9.57
CA ALA A 101 15.97 11.68 8.44
C ALA A 101 15.63 10.38 7.69
N TYR A 102 15.49 9.27 8.42
CA TYR A 102 15.12 7.97 7.86
C TYR A 102 13.80 8.05 7.06
N PHE A 103 12.77 8.62 7.65
CA PHE A 103 11.46 8.67 7.03
C PHE A 103 11.34 9.73 5.94
N ALA A 104 12.13 10.80 5.98
CA ALA A 104 12.22 11.71 4.86
C ALA A 104 12.87 11.06 3.63
N LEU A 105 13.86 10.16 3.81
CA LEU A 105 14.44 9.39 2.71
C LEU A 105 13.40 8.45 2.08
N ILE A 106 12.69 7.68 2.90
CA ILE A 106 11.61 6.79 2.44
C ILE A 106 10.47 7.59 1.80
N GLY A 107 10.08 8.71 2.40
CA GLY A 107 9.08 9.62 1.87
C GLY A 107 9.49 10.17 0.51
N THR A 108 10.75 10.59 0.35
CA THR A 108 11.29 11.07 -0.93
C THR A 108 11.24 9.99 -2.00
N TYR A 109 11.63 8.76 -1.67
CA TYR A 109 11.53 7.62 -2.59
C TYR A 109 10.08 7.35 -2.99
N SER A 110 9.18 7.25 -2.03
CA SER A 110 7.75 6.98 -2.26
C SER A 110 7.08 8.07 -3.10
N LEU A 111 7.45 9.33 -2.84
CA LEU A 111 6.98 10.49 -3.60
C LEU A 111 7.52 10.44 -5.05
N THR A 112 8.78 10.04 -5.22
CA THR A 112 9.39 9.86 -6.54
C THR A 112 8.63 8.82 -7.35
N GLU A 113 8.40 7.63 -6.79
CA GLU A 113 7.65 6.57 -7.47
C GLU A 113 6.21 6.97 -7.77
N ALA A 114 5.52 7.61 -6.81
CA ALA A 114 4.12 8.02 -6.99
C ALA A 114 3.95 9.07 -8.11
N PHE A 115 4.89 10.00 -8.27
CA PHE A 115 4.80 11.07 -9.26
C PHE A 115 5.52 10.75 -10.59
N ASN A 116 6.39 9.75 -10.63
CA ASN A 116 7.14 9.38 -11.83
C ASN A 116 6.25 9.09 -13.06
N PRO A 117 5.13 8.35 -12.98
CA PRO A 117 4.25 8.14 -14.12
C PRO A 117 3.66 9.44 -14.69
N LEU A 118 3.34 10.40 -13.81
CA LEU A 118 2.82 11.71 -14.21
C LEU A 118 3.90 12.53 -14.92
N VAL A 119 5.10 12.60 -14.33
CA VAL A 119 6.24 13.33 -14.89
C VAL A 119 6.66 12.75 -16.24
N SER A 120 6.74 11.42 -16.36
CA SER A 120 7.07 10.74 -17.62
C SER A 120 6.06 11.04 -18.73
N ARG A 121 4.76 10.99 -18.41
CA ARG A 121 3.70 11.29 -19.39
C ARG A 121 3.67 12.76 -19.79
N VAL A 122 3.75 13.68 -18.84
CA VAL A 122 3.59 15.13 -19.08
C VAL A 122 4.84 15.75 -19.72
N LEU A 123 6.03 15.47 -19.19
CA LEU A 123 7.27 16.11 -19.64
C LEU A 123 8.00 15.34 -20.74
N PHE A 124 7.85 14.01 -20.78
CA PHE A 124 8.59 13.16 -21.74
C PHE A 124 7.68 12.43 -22.73
N GLY A 125 6.37 12.69 -22.73
CA GLY A 125 5.42 12.04 -23.63
C GLY A 125 5.39 10.51 -23.50
N GLY A 126 5.85 9.94 -22.38
CA GLY A 126 6.01 8.50 -22.17
C GLY A 126 7.31 7.89 -22.71
N ASN A 127 8.15 8.66 -23.40
CA ASN A 127 9.42 8.20 -23.99
C ASN A 127 10.64 8.71 -23.20
N SER A 128 10.68 8.42 -21.90
CA SER A 128 11.85 8.75 -21.07
C SER A 128 13.04 7.85 -21.39
N LYS A 129 14.22 8.43 -21.60
CA LYS A 129 15.46 7.65 -21.77
C LYS A 129 15.77 6.89 -20.48
N VAL A 130 15.95 5.57 -20.61
CA VAL A 130 16.32 4.69 -19.50
C VAL A 130 17.82 4.41 -19.57
N TYR A 131 18.53 4.80 -18.51
CA TYR A 131 19.95 4.55 -18.36
C TYR A 131 20.14 3.26 -17.55
N LYS A 132 20.63 2.20 -18.20
CA LYS A 132 20.94 0.93 -17.54
C LYS A 132 22.42 0.90 -17.17
N ARG A 133 22.74 0.79 -15.88
CA ARG A 133 24.11 0.67 -15.38
C ARG A 133 24.20 -0.56 -14.47
N SER A 134 25.00 -1.54 -14.87
CA SER A 134 25.31 -2.69 -14.03
C SER A 134 26.44 -2.34 -13.07
N ILE A 135 26.15 -2.36 -11.77
CA ILE A 135 27.15 -2.12 -10.72
C ILE A 135 27.41 -3.47 -10.04
N LYS A 136 28.66 -3.91 -10.03
CA LYS A 136 29.08 -5.03 -9.18
C LYS A 136 29.29 -4.51 -7.77
N ILE A 137 28.37 -4.85 -6.87
CA ILE A 137 28.50 -4.54 -5.45
C ILE A 137 29.20 -5.75 -4.79
N PRO A 138 30.30 -5.56 -4.04
CA PRO A 138 30.90 -6.63 -3.26
C PRO A 138 29.84 -7.25 -2.33
N PHE A 139 29.80 -8.58 -2.21
CA PHE A 139 28.80 -9.40 -1.47
C PHE A 139 27.38 -9.55 -2.05
N TYR A 140 26.86 -8.61 -2.85
CA TYR A 140 25.46 -8.67 -3.36
C TYR A 140 25.32 -8.98 -4.86
N GLY A 141 26.43 -9.14 -5.58
CA GLY A 141 26.42 -9.52 -7.00
C GLY A 141 26.24 -8.34 -7.96
N VAL A 142 25.81 -8.63 -9.20
CA VAL A 142 25.59 -7.62 -10.25
C VAL A 142 24.22 -7.00 -10.06
N TYR A 143 24.16 -5.80 -9.52
CA TYR A 143 22.91 -5.04 -9.42
C TYR A 143 22.71 -4.23 -10.71
N LYS A 144 21.58 -4.45 -11.40
CA LYS A 144 21.21 -3.68 -12.59
C LYS A 144 20.44 -2.44 -12.14
N LEU A 145 21.11 -1.29 -12.13
CA LEU A 145 20.48 -0.02 -11.84
C LEU A 145 19.82 0.49 -13.14
N GLU A 146 18.49 0.55 -13.17
CA GLU A 146 17.75 1.17 -14.28
C GLU A 146 17.23 2.54 -13.82
N LEU A 147 17.91 3.61 -14.23
CA LEU A 147 17.51 4.97 -13.90
C LEU A 147 16.87 5.62 -15.12
N SER A 148 15.57 5.92 -15.02
CA SER A 148 14.91 6.77 -16.00
C SER A 148 15.24 8.25 -15.78
N GLN A 149 15.36 9.01 -16.86
CA GLN A 149 15.46 10.47 -16.79
C GLN A 149 14.26 11.10 -16.05
N SER A 150 13.07 10.54 -16.20
CA SER A 150 11.86 11.00 -15.48
C SER A 150 12.00 10.76 -13.98
N TRP A 151 12.56 9.62 -13.59
CA TRP A 151 12.78 9.25 -12.20
C TRP A 151 13.79 10.20 -11.53
N MET A 152 14.91 10.48 -12.19
CA MET A 152 15.92 11.42 -11.68
C MET A 152 15.35 12.83 -11.47
N LEU A 153 14.58 13.32 -12.43
CA LEU A 153 13.96 14.65 -12.33
C LEU A 153 12.94 14.68 -11.18
N THR A 154 12.09 13.65 -11.08
CA THR A 154 11.09 13.55 -10.01
C THR A 154 11.76 13.43 -8.64
N PHE A 155 12.89 12.72 -8.55
CA PHE A 155 13.67 12.61 -7.32
C PHE A 155 14.22 13.95 -6.84
N VAL A 156 14.75 14.78 -7.75
CA VAL A 156 15.22 16.13 -7.40
C VAL A 156 14.07 16.99 -6.87
N PHE A 157 12.90 16.93 -7.51
CA PHE A 157 11.70 17.62 -7.02
C PHE A 157 11.24 17.09 -5.66
N ALA A 158 11.23 15.78 -5.47
CA ALA A 158 10.84 15.14 -4.21
C ALA A 158 11.81 15.50 -3.06
N ALA A 159 13.11 15.55 -3.35
CA ALA A 159 14.13 15.94 -2.38
C ALA A 159 14.01 17.43 -1.99
N ALA A 160 13.73 18.31 -2.95
CA ALA A 160 13.41 19.72 -2.66
C ALA A 160 12.16 19.84 -1.78
N PHE A 161 11.14 19.02 -2.05
CA PHE A 161 9.92 18.95 -1.25
C PHE A 161 10.18 18.49 0.19
N ALA A 162 11.02 17.46 0.36
CA ALA A 162 11.46 16.99 1.67
C ALA A 162 12.22 18.07 2.44
N ALA A 163 13.15 18.76 1.80
CA ALA A 163 13.91 19.86 2.39
C ALA A 163 12.98 21.03 2.81
N ALA A 164 11.98 21.37 1.98
CA ALA A 164 10.98 22.36 2.32
C ALA A 164 10.15 21.94 3.54
N TRP A 165 9.77 20.67 3.64
CA TRP A 165 9.09 20.14 4.83
C TRP A 165 9.99 20.17 6.07
N PHE A 166 11.27 19.81 5.97
CA PHE A 166 12.19 19.90 7.11
C PHE A 166 12.26 21.31 7.70
N LYS A 167 12.27 22.33 6.82
CA LYS A 167 12.33 23.74 7.25
C LYS A 167 11.01 24.27 7.78
N THR A 168 9.90 23.94 7.13
CA THR A 168 8.59 24.56 7.42
C THR A 168 7.73 23.74 8.37
N LYS A 169 7.94 22.42 8.45
CA LYS A 169 7.10 21.44 9.15
C LYS A 169 5.61 21.56 8.81
N HIS A 170 5.28 22.07 7.62
CA HIS A 170 3.89 22.28 7.21
C HIS A 170 3.14 20.94 7.08
N PHE A 171 1.92 20.90 7.64
CA PHE A 171 1.07 19.72 7.65
C PHE A 171 0.70 19.22 6.24
N ILE A 172 0.57 20.11 5.25
CA ILE A 172 0.28 19.72 3.85
C ILE A 172 1.38 18.82 3.31
N LEU A 173 2.64 19.24 3.47
CA LEU A 173 3.77 18.53 2.89
C LEU A 173 3.91 17.16 3.57
N ASN A 174 3.69 17.12 4.89
CA ASN A 174 3.57 15.88 5.66
C ASN A 174 2.45 14.96 5.12
N ASN A 175 1.26 15.51 4.86
CA ASN A 175 0.13 14.73 4.35
C ASN A 175 0.39 14.20 2.93
N ILE A 176 1.10 14.96 2.09
CA ILE A 176 1.52 14.49 0.76
C ILE A 176 2.47 13.30 0.90
N PHE A 177 3.45 13.35 1.80
CA PHE A 177 4.30 12.19 2.10
C PHE A 177 3.49 10.98 2.58
N GLY A 178 2.58 11.20 3.55
CA GLY A 178 1.73 10.14 4.08
C GLY A 178 0.83 9.50 3.02
N ILE A 179 0.17 10.32 2.19
CA ILE A 179 -0.70 9.86 1.10
C ILE A 179 0.13 9.06 0.08
N SER A 180 1.27 9.57 -0.36
CA SER A 180 2.14 8.88 -1.32
C SER A 180 2.67 7.55 -0.78
N LEU A 181 3.12 7.53 0.48
CA LEU A 181 3.58 6.31 1.14
C LEU A 181 2.46 5.28 1.30
N SER A 182 1.25 5.71 1.66
CA SER A 182 0.12 4.79 1.79
C SER A 182 -0.34 4.24 0.44
N ILE A 183 -0.45 5.07 -0.60
CA ILE A 183 -0.81 4.61 -1.95
C ILE A 183 0.24 3.60 -2.43
N LYS A 184 1.52 3.93 -2.31
CA LYS A 184 2.58 3.05 -2.80
C LYS A 184 2.68 1.77 -1.97
N GLY A 185 2.49 1.84 -0.65
CA GLY A 185 2.42 0.67 0.22
C GLY A 185 1.29 -0.30 -0.16
N ILE A 186 0.09 0.21 -0.49
CA ILE A 186 -1.04 -0.64 -0.94
C ILE A 186 -0.80 -1.17 -2.36
N GLU A 187 -0.15 -0.39 -3.22
CA GLU A 187 0.17 -0.79 -4.59
C GLU A 187 1.19 -1.95 -4.64
N SER A 188 2.30 -1.83 -3.89
CA SER A 188 3.44 -2.74 -4.01
C SER A 188 3.31 -3.99 -3.11
N LEU A 189 2.86 -3.83 -1.88
CA LEU A 189 2.72 -4.96 -0.96
C LEU A 189 1.54 -5.83 -1.36
N SER A 190 1.80 -7.12 -1.58
CA SER A 190 0.77 -8.10 -1.91
C SER A 190 0.63 -9.13 -0.79
N LEU A 191 -0.60 -9.59 -0.56
CA LEU A 191 -0.87 -10.79 0.23
C LEU A 191 -0.97 -11.99 -0.72
N GLY A 192 -0.28 -13.10 -0.41
CA GLY A 192 -0.28 -14.27 -1.31
C GLY A 192 -1.60 -15.03 -1.37
N SER A 193 -2.45 -14.92 -0.33
CA SER A 193 -3.78 -15.55 -0.31
C SER A 193 -4.70 -14.89 0.69
N PHE A 194 -6.00 -15.22 0.62
CA PHE A 194 -6.98 -14.78 1.61
C PHE A 194 -6.60 -15.23 3.03
N LYS A 195 -6.07 -16.45 3.18
CA LYS A 195 -5.65 -17.01 4.46
C LYS A 195 -4.52 -16.19 5.09
N VAL A 196 -3.53 -15.80 4.29
CA VAL A 196 -2.44 -14.93 4.74
C VAL A 196 -2.99 -13.58 5.22
N GLY A 197 -3.91 -12.99 4.46
CA GLY A 197 -4.59 -11.76 4.88
C GLY A 197 -5.36 -11.92 6.19
N ALA A 198 -6.07 -13.02 6.38
CA ALA A 198 -6.79 -13.32 7.62
C ALA A 198 -5.85 -13.50 8.81
N ILE A 199 -4.72 -14.18 8.62
CA ILE A 199 -3.68 -14.35 9.65
C ILE A 199 -3.09 -12.99 10.04
N LEU A 200 -2.68 -12.19 9.06
CA LEU A 200 -2.09 -10.87 9.28
C LEU A 200 -3.04 -9.96 10.06
N LEU A 201 -4.28 -9.82 9.59
CA LEU A 201 -5.29 -8.96 10.21
C LEU A 201 -5.65 -9.45 11.63
N SER A 202 -5.80 -10.76 11.82
CA SER A 202 -6.08 -11.32 13.15
C SER A 202 -4.92 -11.12 14.12
N GLY A 203 -3.68 -11.31 13.68
CA GLY A 203 -2.50 -11.04 14.49
C GLY A 203 -2.40 -9.55 14.89
N LEU A 204 -2.68 -8.66 13.95
CA LEU A 204 -2.66 -7.22 14.20
C LEU A 204 -3.83 -6.73 15.06
N PHE A 205 -4.97 -7.41 15.04
CA PHE A 205 -6.08 -7.16 15.97
C PHE A 205 -5.64 -7.36 17.43
N PHE A 206 -5.02 -8.50 17.75
CA PHE A 206 -4.54 -8.75 19.11
C PHE A 206 -3.36 -7.85 19.50
N TYR A 207 -2.47 -7.57 18.55
CA TYR A 207 -1.38 -6.62 18.73
C TYR A 207 -1.88 -5.24 19.16
N ASP A 208 -2.86 -4.69 18.46
CA ASP A 208 -3.35 -3.33 18.71
C ASP A 208 -4.05 -3.26 20.08
N ILE A 209 -4.84 -4.28 20.43
CA ILE A 209 -5.45 -4.40 21.78
C ILE A 209 -4.37 -4.42 22.86
N PHE A 210 -3.36 -5.27 22.71
CA PHE A 210 -2.30 -5.43 23.71
C PHE A 210 -1.51 -4.12 23.91
N TRP A 211 -1.08 -3.48 22.82
CA TRP A 211 -0.23 -2.29 22.92
C TRP A 211 -0.99 -1.01 23.26
N VAL A 212 -2.28 -0.90 22.91
CA VAL A 212 -3.11 0.26 23.25
C VAL A 212 -3.69 0.17 24.66
N PHE A 213 -4.25 -0.99 25.06
CA PHE A 213 -4.91 -1.11 26.36
C PHE A 213 -4.04 -1.78 27.43
N GLY A 214 -3.10 -2.64 27.04
CA GLY A 214 -2.29 -3.40 27.99
C GLY A 214 -1.05 -2.67 28.51
N THR A 215 -0.55 -1.66 27.80
CA THR A 215 0.72 -0.99 28.16
C THR A 215 0.72 0.51 27.81
N ASP A 216 1.55 1.31 28.50
CA ASP A 216 1.76 2.73 28.17
C ASP A 216 2.73 2.95 26.98
N VAL A 217 3.25 1.88 26.38
CA VAL A 217 4.32 1.95 25.39
C VAL A 217 3.86 2.66 24.12
N MET A 218 2.70 2.28 23.58
CA MET A 218 2.17 2.88 22.35
C MET A 218 1.89 4.38 22.52
N VAL A 219 1.29 4.77 23.65
CA VAL A 219 0.99 6.18 23.95
C VAL A 219 2.29 6.99 24.12
N THR A 220 3.28 6.43 24.81
CA THR A 220 4.58 7.08 25.02
C THR A 220 5.34 7.31 23.70
N VAL A 221 5.37 6.30 22.83
CA VAL A 221 5.98 6.44 21.49
C VAL A 221 5.17 7.41 20.63
N ALA A 222 3.85 7.30 20.60
CA ALA A 222 2.98 8.16 19.78
C ALA A 222 3.11 9.65 20.13
N THR A 223 3.31 9.97 21.41
CA THR A 223 3.50 11.34 21.93
C THR A 223 4.93 11.85 21.83
N SER A 224 5.94 10.97 21.82
CA SER A 224 7.35 11.36 21.71
C SER A 224 7.86 11.42 20.27
N PHE A 225 7.16 10.77 19.33
CA PHE A 225 7.54 10.65 17.93
C PHE A 225 6.94 11.76 17.04
N ASP A 226 7.81 12.58 16.45
CA ASP A 226 7.48 13.68 15.54
C ASP A 226 8.19 13.51 14.17
N ALA A 227 7.55 12.81 13.22
CA ALA A 227 8.13 12.52 11.91
C ALA A 227 7.03 12.41 10.80
N PRO A 228 7.38 12.50 9.50
CA PRO A 228 6.45 12.81 8.42
C PRO A 228 5.55 11.65 7.93
N ILE A 229 5.19 10.71 8.81
CA ILE A 229 4.60 9.39 8.46
C ILE A 229 3.25 9.21 9.12
N LYS A 230 2.56 10.31 9.38
CA LYS A 230 1.25 10.33 10.00
C LYS A 230 0.41 11.29 9.18
N LEU A 231 -0.84 10.95 8.87
CA LEU A 231 -1.74 11.99 8.35
C LEU A 231 -2.13 12.90 9.51
N ILE A 232 -1.92 14.18 9.30
CA ILE A 232 -2.11 15.23 10.30
C ILE A 232 -3.24 16.15 9.82
N PHE A 233 -4.30 16.20 10.62
CA PHE A 233 -5.44 17.08 10.38
C PHE A 233 -5.52 18.18 11.44
N PRO A 234 -5.60 19.46 11.06
CA PRO A 234 -5.71 20.56 12.01
C PRO A 234 -7.08 20.54 12.69
N ARG A 235 -7.09 20.59 14.03
CA ARG A 235 -8.31 20.56 14.87
C ARG A 235 -8.82 21.96 15.22
N ALA A 236 -8.00 22.99 15.00
CA ALA A 236 -8.32 24.41 15.04
C ALA A 236 -7.28 25.18 14.19
N PHE A 237 -7.65 26.35 13.64
CA PHE A 237 -6.67 27.28 13.07
C PHE A 237 -5.83 27.83 14.23
N ALA A 238 -4.62 27.30 14.41
CA ALA A 238 -3.77 27.71 15.53
C ALA A 238 -3.33 29.17 15.34
N THR A 239 -3.77 30.04 16.26
CA THR A 239 -3.01 31.25 16.59
C THR A 239 -1.70 30.80 17.26
N ALA A 240 -0.59 31.51 16.99
CA ALA A 240 0.81 31.07 17.16
C ALA A 240 1.29 30.59 18.55
N THR A 241 0.41 30.44 19.54
CA THR A 241 0.74 30.16 20.96
C THR A 241 0.21 28.84 21.51
N GLU A 242 -0.66 28.13 20.78
CA GLU A 242 -1.10 26.79 21.18
C GLU A 242 -0.46 25.75 20.27
N LYS A 243 0.28 24.79 20.85
CA LYS A 243 0.73 23.57 20.17
C LYS A 243 -0.49 22.99 19.45
N ALA A 244 -0.55 23.13 18.12
CA ALA A 244 -1.70 22.73 17.34
C ALA A 244 -2.05 21.28 17.67
N LYS A 245 -3.25 21.06 18.22
CA LYS A 245 -3.76 19.73 18.57
C LYS A 245 -4.09 18.97 17.30
N TYR A 246 -3.09 18.49 16.60
CA TYR A 246 -3.25 17.68 15.39
C TYR A 246 -3.90 16.34 15.72
N SER A 247 -4.86 15.90 14.91
CA SER A 247 -5.32 14.51 14.98
C SER A 247 -4.39 13.65 14.14
N ILE A 248 -3.90 12.57 14.74
CA ILE A 248 -2.94 11.64 14.15
C ILE A 248 -3.72 10.42 13.65
N LEU A 249 -3.52 10.06 12.39
CA LEU A 249 -3.90 8.75 11.87
C LEU A 249 -2.65 7.95 11.52
N GLY A 250 -2.57 6.71 12.03
CA GLY A 250 -1.51 5.78 11.68
C GLY A 250 -1.65 5.35 10.22
N LEU A 251 -0.59 5.46 9.43
CA LEU A 251 -0.62 4.95 8.06
C LEU A 251 -0.84 3.42 8.03
N GLY A 252 -0.49 2.71 9.11
CA GLY A 252 -0.78 1.29 9.29
C GLY A 252 -2.28 0.97 9.22
N ASP A 253 -3.14 1.83 9.77
CA ASP A 253 -4.59 1.62 9.81
C ASP A 253 -5.25 1.81 8.43
N ILE A 254 -4.57 2.49 7.51
CA ILE A 254 -4.99 2.63 6.11
C ILE A 254 -4.36 1.50 5.26
N VAL A 255 -3.05 1.33 5.38
CA VAL A 255 -2.28 0.44 4.50
C VAL A 255 -2.63 -1.02 4.76
N ILE A 256 -2.72 -1.45 6.02
CA ILE A 256 -2.93 -2.87 6.35
C ILE A 256 -4.33 -3.36 5.92
N PRO A 257 -5.45 -2.68 6.26
CA PRO A 257 -6.74 -3.03 5.66
C PRO A 257 -6.76 -2.80 4.15
N GLY A 258 -6.02 -1.80 3.67
CA GLY A 258 -5.90 -1.47 2.24
C GLY A 258 -5.32 -2.59 1.39
N ILE A 259 -4.23 -3.24 1.83
CA ILE A 259 -3.64 -4.39 1.10
C ILE A 259 -4.60 -5.59 1.06
N PHE A 260 -5.41 -5.78 2.10
CA PHE A 260 -6.45 -6.82 2.12
C PHE A 260 -7.61 -6.48 1.17
N ILE A 261 -8.06 -5.22 1.14
CA ILE A 261 -9.06 -4.75 0.18
C ILE A 261 -8.53 -4.86 -1.26
N ALA A 262 -7.25 -4.57 -1.49
CA ALA A 262 -6.59 -4.74 -2.79
C ALA A 262 -6.52 -6.21 -3.22
N LEU A 263 -6.28 -7.15 -2.27
CA LEU A 263 -6.37 -8.59 -2.54
C LEU A 263 -7.77 -8.99 -3.01
N LEU A 264 -8.83 -8.50 -2.35
CA LEU A 264 -10.21 -8.79 -2.76
C LEU A 264 -10.56 -8.23 -4.14
N LEU A 265 -10.01 -7.07 -4.50
CA LEU A 265 -10.16 -6.54 -5.87
C LEU A 265 -9.49 -7.42 -6.91
N ARG A 266 -8.31 -7.98 -6.59
CA ARG A 266 -7.59 -8.92 -7.45
C ARG A 266 -8.31 -10.26 -7.55
N TYR A 267 -8.92 -10.73 -6.47
CA TYR A 267 -9.81 -11.88 -6.49
C TYR A 267 -11.04 -11.65 -7.39
N ASP A 268 -11.72 -10.49 -7.28
CA ASP A 268 -12.83 -10.12 -8.17
C ASP A 268 -12.40 -10.12 -9.65
N ALA A 269 -11.19 -9.64 -9.95
CA ALA A 269 -10.63 -9.62 -11.31
C ALA A 269 -10.30 -11.04 -11.82
N HIS A 270 -9.68 -11.87 -10.98
CA HIS A 270 -9.37 -13.27 -11.27
C HIS A 270 -10.64 -14.04 -11.62
N ARG A 271 -11.70 -13.89 -10.83
CA ARG A 271 -13.00 -14.55 -11.09
C ARG A 271 -13.66 -14.11 -12.39
N ALA A 272 -13.46 -12.85 -12.76
CA ALA A 272 -13.94 -12.32 -14.03
C ALA A 272 -13.01 -12.67 -15.21
N ASN A 273 -11.93 -13.42 -15.00
CA ASN A 273 -10.89 -13.75 -16.00
C ASN A 273 -10.35 -12.49 -16.71
N VAL A 274 -10.19 -11.41 -15.94
CA VAL A 274 -9.68 -10.14 -16.45
C VAL A 274 -8.16 -10.20 -16.47
N THR A 275 -7.59 -10.08 -17.67
CA THR A 275 -6.13 -10.07 -17.89
C THR A 275 -5.61 -8.68 -18.23
N SER A 276 -6.51 -7.70 -18.37
CA SER A 276 -6.17 -6.34 -18.74
C SER A 276 -6.97 -5.32 -17.95
N SER A 277 -6.29 -4.30 -17.46
CA SER A 277 -6.87 -3.23 -16.62
C SER A 277 -7.95 -2.40 -17.31
N SER A 278 -8.08 -2.50 -18.64
CA SER A 278 -9.09 -1.83 -19.46
C SER A 278 -10.45 -2.53 -19.44
N GLN A 279 -10.50 -3.81 -19.07
CA GLN A 279 -11.74 -4.58 -19.06
C GLN A 279 -12.59 -4.21 -17.84
N SER A 280 -13.90 -4.05 -18.06
CA SER A 280 -14.86 -3.78 -16.99
C SER A 280 -15.36 -5.09 -16.40
N PHE A 281 -15.41 -5.18 -15.08
CA PHE A 281 -15.90 -6.34 -14.34
C PHE A 281 -16.61 -5.90 -13.05
N SER A 282 -17.44 -6.81 -12.54
CA SER A 282 -18.16 -6.66 -11.27
C SER A 282 -17.21 -6.87 -10.10
N LYS A 283 -17.34 -6.04 -9.05
CA LYS A 283 -16.39 -5.97 -7.93
C LYS A 283 -17.08 -6.12 -6.56
N PRO A 284 -17.88 -7.19 -6.36
CA PRO A 284 -18.70 -7.33 -5.17
C PRO A 284 -17.86 -7.40 -3.89
N PHE A 285 -16.75 -8.15 -3.87
CA PHE A 285 -15.91 -8.27 -2.67
C PHE A 285 -15.22 -6.95 -2.35
N PHE A 286 -14.67 -6.27 -3.36
CA PHE A 286 -14.02 -4.99 -3.17
C PHE A 286 -14.97 -3.91 -2.66
N HIS A 287 -16.15 -3.73 -3.28
CA HIS A 287 -17.07 -2.66 -2.89
C HIS A 287 -17.73 -2.90 -1.53
N VAL A 288 -18.13 -4.14 -1.21
CA VAL A 288 -18.68 -4.46 0.10
C VAL A 288 -17.62 -4.28 1.18
N ASN A 289 -16.39 -4.76 0.96
CA ASN A 289 -15.34 -4.65 1.95
C ASN A 289 -14.92 -3.18 2.17
N LEU A 290 -14.86 -2.37 1.11
CA LEU A 290 -14.59 -0.93 1.22
C LEU A 290 -15.68 -0.19 2.01
N LEU A 291 -16.95 -0.56 1.83
CA LEU A 291 -18.06 -0.02 2.62
C LEU A 291 -17.90 -0.37 4.11
N PHE A 292 -17.61 -1.64 4.44
CA PHE A 292 -17.43 -2.06 5.83
C PHE A 292 -16.17 -1.47 6.48
N TYR A 293 -15.10 -1.24 5.71
CA TYR A 293 -13.96 -0.45 6.17
C TYR A 293 -14.38 0.95 6.60
N VAL A 294 -15.19 1.65 5.78
CA VAL A 294 -15.72 2.98 6.13
C VAL A 294 -16.59 2.92 7.38
N LEU A 295 -17.48 1.92 7.49
CA LEU A 295 -18.30 1.73 8.69
C LEU A 295 -17.45 1.45 9.94
N GLY A 296 -16.37 0.68 9.80
CA GLY A 296 -15.38 0.44 10.86
C GLY A 296 -14.70 1.73 11.31
N LEU A 297 -14.25 2.59 10.39
CA LEU A 297 -13.69 3.90 10.73
C LEU A 297 -14.71 4.80 11.44
N VAL A 298 -15.96 4.82 10.97
CA VAL A 298 -17.04 5.57 11.62
C VAL A 298 -17.24 5.05 13.05
N ALA A 299 -17.28 3.73 13.25
CA ALA A 299 -17.41 3.12 14.57
C ALA A 299 -16.25 3.53 15.49
N THR A 300 -15.00 3.46 15.02
CA THR A 300 -13.82 3.91 15.79
C THR A 300 -13.97 5.37 16.22
N VAL A 301 -14.37 6.25 15.30
CA VAL A 301 -14.56 7.66 15.59
C VAL A 301 -15.68 7.89 16.61
N VAL A 302 -16.83 7.23 16.44
CA VAL A 302 -17.98 7.35 17.35
C VAL A 302 -17.59 6.90 18.76
N VAL A 303 -16.93 5.75 18.89
CA VAL A 303 -16.46 5.25 20.19
C VAL A 303 -15.44 6.21 20.80
N MET A 304 -14.48 6.72 20.02
CA MET A 304 -13.52 7.71 20.51
C MET A 304 -14.20 8.95 21.09
N PHE A 305 -15.30 9.42 20.47
CA PHE A 305 -16.06 10.56 20.99
C PHE A 305 -16.87 10.22 22.26
N VAL A 306 -17.46 9.03 22.33
CA VAL A 306 -18.26 8.60 23.49
C VAL A 306 -17.37 8.41 24.73
N PHE A 307 -16.22 7.76 24.56
CA PHE A 307 -15.32 7.40 25.67
C PHE A 307 -14.24 8.45 25.95
N ASN A 308 -14.10 9.48 25.11
CA ASN A 308 -13.05 10.51 25.20
C ASN A 308 -11.62 9.94 25.37
N ALA A 309 -11.39 8.74 24.83
CA ALA A 309 -10.14 8.01 24.90
C ALA A 309 -9.73 7.55 23.50
N ALA A 310 -8.42 7.46 23.27
CA ALA A 310 -7.90 6.87 22.04
C ALA A 310 -8.31 5.39 21.98
N GLN A 311 -8.73 4.95 20.79
CA GLN A 311 -9.16 3.58 20.55
C GLN A 311 -8.21 2.93 19.53
N PRO A 312 -7.88 1.63 19.69
CA PRO A 312 -7.19 0.87 18.66
C PRO A 312 -8.07 0.82 17.41
N ALA A 313 -7.59 1.32 16.27
CA ALA A 313 -8.41 1.40 15.07
C ALA A 313 -8.66 0.00 14.48
N LEU A 314 -7.66 -0.89 14.55
CA LEU A 314 -7.76 -2.24 14.02
C LEU A 314 -8.77 -3.10 14.78
N LEU A 315 -9.11 -2.74 16.03
CA LEU A 315 -10.18 -3.38 16.80
C LEU A 315 -11.52 -3.37 16.07
N TYR A 316 -11.82 -2.30 15.32
CA TYR A 316 -13.07 -2.17 14.56
C TYR A 316 -12.90 -2.54 13.09
N LEU A 317 -11.74 -2.21 12.50
CA LEU A 317 -11.49 -2.42 11.08
C LEU A 317 -11.31 -3.90 10.73
N VAL A 318 -10.60 -4.67 11.56
CA VAL A 318 -10.36 -6.10 11.30
C VAL A 318 -11.67 -6.91 11.26
N PRO A 319 -12.55 -6.87 12.28
CA PRO A 319 -13.80 -7.62 12.22
C PRO A 319 -14.72 -7.13 11.10
N ALA A 320 -14.73 -5.83 10.78
CA ALA A 320 -15.50 -5.29 9.67
C ALA A 320 -15.00 -5.83 8.31
N CYS A 321 -13.69 -5.79 8.08
CA CYS A 321 -13.09 -6.25 6.82
C CYS A 321 -13.18 -7.78 6.66
N LEU A 322 -12.70 -8.55 7.64
CA LEU A 322 -12.76 -10.01 7.55
C LEU A 322 -14.20 -10.52 7.55
N GLY A 323 -15.04 -9.97 8.42
CA GLY A 323 -16.44 -10.35 8.53
C GLY A 323 -17.20 -10.09 7.22
N SER A 324 -17.04 -8.91 6.63
CA SER A 324 -17.74 -8.59 5.39
C SER A 324 -17.27 -9.42 4.19
N ALA A 325 -15.97 -9.75 4.11
CA ALA A 325 -15.45 -10.65 3.08
C ALA A 325 -16.03 -12.07 3.22
N ILE A 326 -16.06 -12.61 4.45
CA ILE A 326 -16.61 -13.94 4.75
C ILE A 326 -18.11 -13.98 4.48
N VAL A 327 -18.87 -12.97 4.95
CA VAL A 327 -20.32 -12.88 4.72
C VAL A 327 -20.62 -12.78 3.23
N THR A 328 -19.87 -11.97 2.48
CA THR A 328 -20.03 -11.86 1.02
C THR A 328 -19.78 -13.21 0.35
N ALA A 329 -18.75 -13.94 0.77
CA ALA A 329 -18.46 -15.27 0.24
C ALA A 329 -19.58 -16.28 0.53
N PHE A 330 -20.17 -16.25 1.74
CA PHE A 330 -21.30 -17.11 2.09
C PHE A 330 -22.57 -16.77 1.32
N VAL A 331 -22.94 -15.49 1.24
CA VAL A 331 -24.13 -15.02 0.51
C VAL A 331 -24.07 -15.41 -0.96
N ARG A 332 -22.86 -15.43 -1.53
CA ARG A 332 -22.65 -15.77 -2.94
C ARG A 332 -22.36 -17.26 -3.18
N GLY A 333 -22.17 -18.06 -2.13
CA GLY A 333 -21.83 -19.49 -2.24
C GLY A 333 -20.36 -19.75 -2.64
N GLU A 334 -19.49 -18.75 -2.53
CA GLU A 334 -18.12 -18.73 -3.08
C GLU A 334 -17.04 -18.92 -1.99
N PHE A 335 -17.45 -19.33 -0.78
CA PHE A 335 -16.56 -19.46 0.39
C PHE A 335 -15.33 -20.36 0.14
N LYS A 336 -15.53 -21.50 -0.52
CA LYS A 336 -14.44 -22.44 -0.83
C LYS A 336 -13.45 -21.86 -1.83
N GLU A 337 -13.95 -21.15 -2.85
CA GLU A 337 -13.12 -20.49 -3.87
C GLU A 337 -12.27 -19.38 -3.25
N LEU A 338 -12.86 -18.57 -2.36
CA LEU A 338 -12.13 -17.50 -1.67
C LEU A 338 -11.01 -18.05 -0.79
N LEU A 339 -11.25 -19.16 -0.09
CA LEU A 339 -10.23 -19.81 0.73
C LEU A 339 -9.15 -20.53 -0.08
N ALA A 340 -9.48 -20.99 -1.27
CA ALA A 340 -8.55 -21.64 -2.20
C ALA A 340 -7.72 -20.62 -2.99
N TYR A 341 -8.16 -19.36 -3.06
CA TYR A 341 -7.47 -18.32 -3.82
C TYR A 341 -6.04 -18.10 -3.31
N SER A 342 -5.08 -18.32 -4.20
CA SER A 342 -3.65 -18.16 -3.97
C SER A 342 -3.00 -17.57 -5.22
N GLU A 343 -2.33 -16.44 -5.09
CA GLU A 343 -1.57 -15.84 -6.19
C GLU A 343 -0.26 -16.60 -6.47
N GLU A 344 0.19 -17.41 -5.52
CA GLU A 344 1.41 -18.22 -5.65
C GLU A 344 1.22 -19.40 -6.63
N GLU A 345 0.03 -20.00 -6.64
CA GLU A 345 -0.31 -21.14 -7.49
C GLU A 345 -0.51 -20.70 -8.95
N GLU A 346 -1.03 -19.48 -9.17
CA GLU A 346 -1.18 -18.87 -10.51
C GLU A 346 0.18 -18.71 -11.22
N GLU A 347 1.21 -18.23 -10.53
CA GLU A 347 2.56 -18.08 -11.12
C GLU A 347 3.19 -19.43 -11.49
N GLY A 348 2.79 -20.53 -10.83
CA GLY A 348 3.26 -21.89 -11.08
C GLY A 348 2.58 -22.54 -12.30
N ASP A 349 1.25 -22.46 -12.37
CA ASP A 349 0.45 -23.06 -13.44
C ASP A 349 0.68 -22.40 -14.82
N ASP A 350 0.85 -21.08 -14.85
CA ASP A 350 1.15 -20.36 -16.09
C ASP A 350 2.55 -20.67 -16.63
N LYS A 351 3.49 -21.03 -15.77
CA LYS A 351 4.81 -21.52 -16.18
C LYS A 351 4.74 -22.90 -16.82
N GLU A 352 4.01 -23.84 -16.24
CA GLU A 352 3.86 -25.17 -16.84
C GLU A 352 3.20 -25.10 -18.23
N LYS A 353 2.20 -24.21 -18.39
CA LYS A 353 1.59 -23.94 -19.70
C LYS A 353 2.55 -23.27 -20.69
N LYS A 354 3.32 -22.26 -20.27
CA LYS A 354 4.29 -21.57 -21.15
C LYS A 354 5.50 -22.45 -21.51
N ASP A 355 5.99 -23.27 -20.59
CA ASP A 355 7.10 -24.20 -20.82
C ASP A 355 6.64 -25.43 -21.62
N GLY A 356 5.40 -25.89 -21.42
CA GLY A 356 4.74 -26.90 -22.27
C GLY A 356 4.58 -26.42 -23.71
N ALA A 357 4.09 -25.19 -23.90
CA ALA A 357 3.94 -24.59 -25.23
C ALA A 357 5.29 -24.40 -25.96
N LYS A 358 6.36 -24.04 -25.23
CA LYS A 358 7.73 -23.97 -25.78
C LYS A 358 8.31 -25.35 -26.15
N LYS A 359 7.99 -26.40 -25.39
CA LYS A 359 8.40 -27.78 -25.70
C LYS A 359 7.67 -28.35 -26.91
N ASP A 360 6.38 -28.02 -27.09
CA ASP A 360 5.59 -28.46 -28.24
C ASP A 360 5.97 -27.72 -29.54
N SER A 361 6.35 -26.44 -29.46
CA SER A 361 6.95 -25.74 -30.62
C SER A 361 8.30 -26.34 -31.01
N ALA A 362 9.15 -26.69 -30.03
CA ALA A 362 10.45 -27.31 -30.30
C ALA A 362 10.36 -28.74 -30.85
N LYS A 363 9.28 -29.49 -30.55
CA LYS A 363 9.04 -30.82 -31.13
C LYS A 363 8.50 -30.79 -32.55
N LYS A 364 7.75 -29.74 -32.94
CA LYS A 364 7.25 -29.60 -34.32
C LYS A 364 8.34 -29.25 -35.33
N ASP A 365 9.42 -28.61 -34.89
CA ASP A 365 10.56 -28.24 -35.74
C ASP A 365 11.61 -29.36 -35.89
N ALA A 366 11.41 -30.52 -35.24
CA ALA A 366 12.39 -31.62 -35.17
C ALA A 366 11.94 -32.96 -35.79
N ALA A 367 10.88 -32.97 -36.62
CA ALA A 367 10.52 -34.18 -37.39
C ALA A 367 11.39 -34.27 -38.66
N PRO A 368 12.21 -35.33 -38.87
CA PRO A 368 13.06 -35.44 -40.05
C PRO A 368 12.27 -35.92 -41.27
N ALA A 369 12.53 -35.27 -42.40
CA ALA A 369 12.16 -35.76 -43.73
C ALA A 369 13.05 -36.95 -44.12
N GLU A 370 12.54 -38.17 -43.96
CA GLU A 370 13.07 -39.36 -44.63
C GLU A 370 11.91 -40.11 -45.28
N GLU A 371 11.71 -39.90 -46.58
CA GLU A 371 11.32 -40.91 -47.57
C GLU A 371 11.12 -40.23 -48.92
N GLU A 372 12.13 -40.29 -49.80
CA GLU A 372 11.99 -40.54 -51.24
C GLU A 372 13.36 -40.40 -51.93
N LYS A 373 14.12 -41.49 -51.99
CA LYS A 373 15.08 -41.75 -53.07
C LYS A 373 15.23 -43.24 -53.28
N LYS A 374 14.26 -43.85 -53.98
CA LYS A 374 14.44 -45.09 -54.75
C LYS A 374 13.56 -45.03 -56.00
N SER A 375 14.12 -45.53 -57.12
CA SER A 375 13.57 -45.59 -58.49
C SER A 375 13.58 -44.22 -59.21
N LYS A 376 14.29 -44.01 -60.33
CA LYS A 376 14.78 -44.90 -61.39
C LYS A 376 15.93 -44.23 -62.13
#